data_AF-A0A9P6E3Q9-F1
#
_entry.id   AF-A0A9P6E3Q9-F1
#
_cell.length_a   1.000
_cell.length_b   1.000
_cell.length_c   1.000
_cell.angle_alpha   90.00
_cell.angle_beta   90.00
_cell.angle_gamma   90.00
#
_symmetry.space_group_name_H-M   'P 1'
#
loop_
_entity.id
_entity.type
_entity.pdbx_description
1 polymer ?
#
loop_
_entity_poly.entity_id
_entity_poly.type
_entity_poly.pdbx_seq_one_letter_code
_entity_poly.pdbx_strand_id
1 'polypeptide(L)'
;MERIQAVIKDTDTPSWIESVPLNFGETAAGMLKADEWCTMSTIYLPIALISLWGDNNQHAHSDASYFQEDAYLEQLKCWVSSLTHLHPGINHRVNGHMAFHIYEFLRLFGPVRSWWCFPFERLIGHLQCLPHNHKHGQIEATMFTLWIRAARLRMWLKRPDCPPALRECRKVFDKAFG
;
A
#
# COMPACT_ATOMS: atom_id res chain seq x y z
N MET A 1 0.57 4.31 -22.76
CA MET A 1 1.41 4.83 -21.65
C MET A 1 1.06 6.27 -21.31
N GLU A 2 0.94 7.18 -22.28
CA GLU A 2 0.58 8.60 -22.05
C GLU A 2 -0.65 8.80 -21.15
N ARG A 3 -1.73 8.03 -21.37
CA ARG A 3 -2.94 8.14 -20.54
C ARG A 3 -2.70 7.80 -19.06
N ILE A 4 -1.87 6.78 -18.78
CA ILE A 4 -1.54 6.39 -17.41
C ILE A 4 -0.75 7.52 -16.74
N GLN A 5 0.24 8.10 -17.44
CA GLN A 5 1.02 9.22 -16.94
C GLN A 5 0.17 10.47 -16.69
N ALA A 6 -0.80 10.77 -17.57
CA ALA A 6 -1.75 11.86 -17.35
C ALA A 6 -2.59 11.65 -16.09
N VAL A 7 -3.15 10.45 -15.91
CA VAL A 7 -3.92 10.10 -14.70
C VAL A 7 -3.08 10.24 -13.43
N ILE A 8 -1.82 9.84 -13.44
CA ILE A 8 -0.93 10.01 -12.27
C ILE A 8 -0.73 11.50 -11.94
N LYS A 9 -0.59 12.35 -12.95
CA LYS A 9 -0.38 13.80 -12.76
C LYS A 9 -1.62 14.53 -12.27
N ASP A 10 -2.80 14.09 -12.72
CA ASP A 10 -4.06 14.80 -12.48
C ASP A 10 -4.85 14.26 -11.27
N THR A 11 -4.44 13.12 -10.69
CA THR A 11 -5.15 12.49 -9.56
C THR A 11 -4.55 12.93 -8.23
N ASP A 12 -5.34 13.62 -7.43
CA ASP A 12 -4.99 13.93 -6.04
C ASP A 12 -5.15 12.71 -5.13
N THR A 13 -4.08 12.32 -4.44
CA THR A 13 -4.12 11.26 -3.42
C THR A 13 -3.94 11.83 -2.00
N PRO A 14 -4.60 11.26 -0.98
CA PRO A 14 -4.31 11.59 0.41
C PRO A 14 -2.82 11.44 0.75
N SER A 15 -2.33 12.23 1.70
CA SER A 15 -0.90 12.27 2.07
C SER A 15 -0.30 10.98 2.64
N TRP A 16 -1.12 9.97 2.95
CA TRP A 16 -0.69 8.68 3.45
C TRP A 16 -0.50 7.62 2.35
N ILE A 17 -0.85 7.96 1.11
CA ILE A 17 -0.59 7.14 -0.08
C ILE A 17 0.76 7.58 -0.64
N GLU A 18 1.68 6.63 -0.78
CA GLU A 18 2.98 6.91 -1.38
C GLU A 18 2.82 7.20 -2.88
N SER A 19 3.48 8.27 -3.33
CA SER A 19 3.37 8.73 -4.72
C SER A 19 4.10 7.78 -5.67
N VAL A 20 3.66 7.73 -6.92
CA VAL A 20 4.28 6.92 -7.98
C VAL A 20 4.94 7.86 -8.98
N PRO A 21 6.10 7.51 -9.58
CA PRO A 21 6.78 8.36 -10.56
C PRO A 21 5.85 8.87 -11.67
N LEU A 22 5.82 10.20 -11.87
CA LEU A 22 4.96 10.86 -12.86
C LEU A 22 5.29 10.43 -14.31
N ASN A 23 6.51 9.99 -14.54
CA ASN A 23 7.01 9.50 -15.81
C ASN A 23 7.02 7.96 -15.88
N PHE A 24 6.11 7.30 -15.16
CA PHE A 24 5.96 5.85 -15.13
C PHE A 24 6.03 5.23 -16.53
N GLY A 25 6.85 4.17 -16.66
CA GLY A 25 7.10 3.46 -17.91
C GLY A 25 8.30 3.96 -18.73
N GLU A 26 8.88 5.10 -18.38
CA GLU A 26 10.13 5.56 -18.96
C GLU A 26 11.33 4.93 -18.25
N THR A 27 12.43 4.71 -18.98
CA THR A 27 13.67 4.17 -18.39
C THR A 27 14.20 5.01 -17.23
N ALA A 28 13.97 6.33 -17.27
CA ALA A 28 14.37 7.27 -16.22
C ALA A 28 13.58 7.13 -14.91
N ALA A 29 12.38 6.54 -14.94
CA ALA A 29 11.55 6.35 -13.74
C ALA A 29 12.09 5.23 -12.82
N GLY A 30 12.97 4.36 -13.34
CA GLY A 30 13.47 3.21 -12.61
C GLY A 30 12.40 2.13 -12.38
N MET A 31 12.68 1.23 -11.45
CA MET A 31 11.77 0.13 -11.09
C MET A 31 10.91 0.55 -9.89
N LEU A 32 9.60 0.35 -10.00
CA LEU A 32 8.70 0.62 -8.88
C LEU A 32 8.96 -0.34 -7.71
N LYS A 33 8.86 0.19 -6.51
CA LYS A 33 8.81 -0.57 -5.26
C LYS A 33 7.45 -1.24 -5.09
N ALA A 34 7.36 -2.16 -4.13
CA ALA A 34 6.16 -2.99 -3.94
C ALA A 34 4.91 -2.17 -3.56
N ASP A 35 5.08 -1.15 -2.73
CA ASP A 35 4.01 -0.22 -2.32
C ASP A 35 3.60 0.70 -3.49
N GLU A 36 4.56 1.19 -4.28
CA GLU A 36 4.30 1.97 -5.50
C GLU A 36 3.54 1.14 -6.54
N TRP A 37 3.90 -0.14 -6.70
CA TRP A 37 3.15 -1.09 -7.54
C TRP A 37 1.72 -1.29 -7.03
N CYS A 38 1.53 -1.31 -5.71
CA CYS A 38 0.20 -1.44 -5.12
C CYS A 38 -0.65 -0.20 -5.41
N THR A 39 -0.11 1.00 -5.19
CA THR A 39 -0.76 2.27 -5.52
C THR A 39 -1.10 2.35 -7.01
N MET A 40 -0.14 2.00 -7.87
CA MET A 40 -0.33 1.94 -9.32
C MET A 40 -1.48 1.00 -9.71
N SER A 41 -1.51 -0.21 -9.15
CA SER A 41 -2.49 -1.23 -9.53
C SER A 41 -3.89 -0.98 -8.96
N THR A 42 -4.00 -0.29 -7.83
CA THR A 42 -5.28 -0.11 -7.13
C THR A 42 -5.93 1.25 -7.35
N ILE A 43 -5.17 2.26 -7.79
CA ILE A 43 -5.65 3.63 -7.98
C ILE A 43 -5.49 4.04 -9.44
N TYR A 44 -4.25 4.17 -9.91
CA TYR A 44 -3.98 4.81 -11.20
C TYR A 44 -4.37 3.94 -12.39
N LEU A 45 -4.07 2.63 -12.36
CA LEU A 45 -4.44 1.73 -13.46
C LEU A 45 -5.96 1.60 -13.62
N PRO A 46 -6.78 1.36 -12.57
CA PRO A 46 -8.23 1.32 -12.73
C PRO A 46 -8.81 2.61 -13.31
N ILE A 47 -8.38 3.78 -12.83
CA ILE A 47 -8.83 5.08 -13.36
C ILE A 47 -8.44 5.21 -14.83
N ALA A 48 -7.18 4.91 -15.19
CA ALA A 48 -6.70 4.97 -16.56
C ALA A 48 -7.46 4.00 -17.48
N LEU A 49 -7.68 2.76 -17.05
CA LEU A 49 -8.36 1.73 -17.83
C LEU A 49 -9.85 2.04 -18.02
N ILE A 50 -10.56 2.48 -16.97
CA ILE A 50 -11.95 2.95 -17.08
C ILE A 50 -12.02 4.11 -18.07
N SER A 51 -11.07 5.03 -18.01
CA SER A 51 -11.07 6.20 -18.89
C SER A 51 -10.70 5.89 -20.36
N LEU A 52 -10.17 4.69 -20.63
CA LEU A 52 -9.84 4.20 -21.98
C LEU A 52 -10.91 3.26 -22.55
N TRP A 53 -11.60 2.52 -21.68
CA TRP A 53 -12.51 1.43 -22.07
C TRP A 53 -13.97 1.65 -21.62
N GLY A 54 -14.24 2.74 -20.89
CA GLY A 54 -15.52 3.02 -20.23
C GLY A 54 -16.63 3.54 -21.14
N ASP A 55 -16.41 3.68 -22.45
CA ASP A 55 -17.35 4.38 -23.34
C ASP A 55 -18.70 3.66 -23.54
N ASN A 56 -18.92 2.43 -23.06
CA ASN A 56 -20.13 1.66 -23.42
C ASN A 56 -20.86 0.88 -22.31
N ASN A 57 -20.50 1.00 -21.03
CA ASN A 57 -21.21 0.23 -19.99
C ASN A 57 -21.77 1.13 -18.87
N GLN A 58 -23.08 1.41 -18.96
CA GLN A 58 -23.88 1.75 -17.79
C GLN A 58 -24.02 0.49 -16.93
N HIS A 59 -23.05 0.25 -16.04
CA HIS A 59 -23.20 -0.79 -15.04
C HIS A 59 -24.21 -0.32 -13.99
N ALA A 60 -25.37 -0.98 -13.96
CA ALA A 60 -26.34 -0.82 -12.89
C ALA A 60 -25.64 -1.05 -11.55
N HIS A 61 -25.75 -0.07 -10.65
CA HIS A 61 -25.34 -0.19 -9.26
C HIS A 61 -26.28 -1.20 -8.58
N SER A 62 -26.03 -2.50 -8.77
CA SER A 62 -26.61 -3.52 -7.89
C SER A 62 -25.86 -3.43 -6.57
N ASP A 63 -26.58 -3.30 -5.47
CA ASP A 63 -26.08 -3.24 -4.10
C ASP A 63 -24.90 -4.21 -3.90
N ALA A 64 -23.69 -3.67 -3.99
CA ALA A 64 -22.43 -4.40 -4.00
C ALA A 64 -22.05 -4.80 -2.57
N SER A 65 -22.94 -5.57 -1.96
CA SER A 65 -22.71 -6.20 -0.67
C SER A 65 -22.76 -7.71 -0.90
N TYR A 66 -21.60 -8.35 -0.70
CA TYR A 66 -21.42 -9.77 -0.31
C TYR A 66 -20.77 -10.83 -1.24
N PHE A 67 -20.20 -10.56 -2.42
CA PHE A 67 -19.45 -11.63 -3.16
C PHE A 67 -18.21 -11.17 -3.95
N GLN A 68 -17.32 -10.36 -3.36
CA GLN A 68 -16.09 -9.94 -4.06
C GLN A 68 -15.02 -11.05 -4.13
N GLU A 69 -15.01 -11.96 -3.16
CA GLU A 69 -14.05 -13.07 -3.06
C GLU A 69 -14.28 -14.16 -4.11
N ASP A 70 -15.53 -14.52 -4.41
CA ASP A 70 -15.83 -15.55 -5.41
C ASP A 70 -15.51 -15.03 -6.82
N ALA A 71 -15.83 -13.77 -7.10
CA ALA A 71 -15.42 -13.10 -8.33
C ALA A 71 -13.89 -13.06 -8.48
N TYR A 72 -13.16 -12.77 -7.40
CA TYR A 72 -11.69 -12.84 -7.39
C TYR A 72 -11.18 -14.24 -7.75
N LEU A 73 -11.73 -15.28 -7.13
CA LEU A 73 -11.31 -16.66 -7.36
C LEU A 73 -11.56 -17.08 -8.82
N GLU A 74 -12.74 -16.77 -9.36
CA GLU A 74 -13.08 -17.10 -10.76
C GLU A 74 -12.18 -16.37 -11.76
N GLN A 75 -11.91 -15.08 -11.53
CA GLN A 75 -10.98 -14.31 -12.36
C GLN A 75 -9.55 -14.87 -12.28
N LEU A 76 -9.10 -15.26 -11.09
CA LEU A 76 -7.77 -15.84 -10.91
C LEU A 76 -7.63 -17.18 -11.65
N LYS A 77 -8.63 -18.06 -11.57
CA LYS A 77 -8.67 -19.32 -12.33
C LYS A 77 -8.60 -19.07 -13.84
N CYS A 78 -9.39 -18.11 -14.33
CA CYS A 78 -9.42 -17.74 -15.74
C CYS A 78 -8.07 -17.21 -16.21
N TRP A 79 -7.45 -16.33 -15.43
CA TRP A 79 -6.13 -15.76 -15.73
C TRP A 79 -5.05 -16.84 -15.79
N VAL A 80 -4.94 -17.70 -14.77
CA VAL A 80 -3.93 -18.77 -14.73
C VAL A 80 -4.10 -19.75 -15.90
N SER A 81 -5.34 -20.11 -16.23
CA SER A 81 -5.65 -21.02 -17.36
C SER A 81 -5.34 -20.37 -18.71
N SER A 82 -5.63 -19.07 -18.84
CA SER A 82 -5.35 -18.32 -20.07
C SER A 82 -3.86 -18.09 -20.26
N LEU A 83 -3.10 -17.90 -19.18
CA LEU A 83 -1.65 -17.72 -19.22
C LEU A 83 -0.94 -18.95 -19.79
N THR A 84 -1.33 -20.15 -19.38
CA THR A 84 -0.76 -21.40 -19.92
C THR A 84 -1.18 -21.66 -21.35
N HIS A 85 -2.40 -21.26 -21.74
CA HIS A 85 -2.86 -21.37 -23.13
C HIS A 85 -2.08 -20.44 -24.07
N LEU A 86 -1.94 -19.16 -23.69
CA LEU A 86 -1.26 -18.14 -24.50
C LEU A 86 0.26 -18.33 -24.49
N HIS A 87 0.82 -18.87 -23.41
CA HIS A 87 2.25 -19.09 -23.25
C HIS A 87 2.54 -20.51 -22.73
N PRO A 88 2.50 -21.54 -23.60
CA PRO A 88 2.64 -22.96 -23.22
C PRO A 88 3.96 -23.34 -22.52
N GLY A 89 4.99 -22.51 -22.65
CA GLY A 89 6.30 -22.72 -22.02
C GLY A 89 6.48 -22.06 -20.65
N ILE A 90 5.47 -21.37 -20.11
CA ILE A 90 5.56 -20.72 -18.80
C ILE A 90 5.26 -21.73 -17.69
N ASN A 91 6.21 -21.89 -16.78
CA ASN A 91 6.01 -22.65 -15.55
C ASN A 91 5.22 -21.84 -14.51
N HIS A 92 4.30 -22.52 -13.82
CA HIS A 92 3.62 -21.93 -12.67
C HIS A 92 4.64 -21.53 -11.59
N ARG A 93 4.52 -20.31 -11.10
CA ARG A 93 5.33 -19.81 -9.98
C ARG A 93 4.57 -19.99 -8.68
N VAL A 94 5.33 -20.09 -7.57
CA VAL A 94 4.78 -20.14 -6.21
C VAL A 94 3.81 -18.98 -5.95
N ASN A 95 4.09 -17.78 -6.46
CA ASN A 95 3.19 -16.62 -6.32
C ASN A 95 1.80 -16.88 -6.92
N GLY A 96 1.71 -17.63 -8.02
CA GLY A 96 0.43 -18.02 -8.61
C GLY A 96 -0.36 -18.94 -7.69
N HIS A 97 0.31 -19.91 -7.05
CA HIS A 97 -0.30 -20.76 -6.02
C HIS A 97 -0.71 -19.96 -4.78
N MET A 98 0.17 -19.08 -4.28
CA MET A 98 -0.12 -18.24 -3.11
C MET A 98 -1.30 -17.29 -3.35
N ALA A 99 -1.51 -16.82 -4.58
CA ALA A 99 -2.67 -16.00 -4.93
C ALA A 99 -4.00 -16.74 -4.71
N PHE A 100 -4.05 -18.07 -4.87
CA PHE A 100 -5.27 -18.83 -4.57
C PHE A 100 -5.61 -18.83 -3.08
N HIS A 101 -4.61 -18.81 -2.19
CA HIS A 101 -4.83 -18.73 -0.74
C HIS A 101 -5.37 -17.36 -0.29
N ILE A 102 -5.21 -16.30 -1.09
CA ILE A 102 -5.81 -14.99 -0.78
C ILE A 102 -7.33 -15.10 -0.69
N TYR A 103 -7.98 -15.94 -1.49
CA TYR A 103 -9.42 -16.20 -1.39
C TYR A 103 -9.82 -16.70 0.01
N GLU A 104 -9.08 -17.68 0.53
CA GLU A 104 -9.32 -18.23 1.87
C GLU A 104 -9.11 -17.15 2.95
N PHE A 105 -8.07 -16.33 2.80
CA PHE A 105 -7.78 -15.25 3.73
C PHE A 105 -8.80 -14.11 3.67
N LEU A 106 -9.37 -13.80 2.51
CA LEU A 106 -10.48 -12.86 2.40
C LEU A 106 -11.69 -13.33 3.21
N ARG A 107 -11.99 -14.62 3.17
CA ARG A 107 -13.11 -15.21 3.93
C ARG A 107 -12.86 -15.31 5.43
N LEU A 108 -11.61 -15.58 5.83
CA LEU A 108 -11.24 -15.77 7.23
C LEU A 108 -10.92 -14.46 7.97
N PHE A 109 -10.21 -13.55 7.31
CA PHE A 109 -9.64 -12.34 7.92
C PHE A 109 -10.21 -11.03 7.35
N GLY A 110 -11.11 -11.13 6.37
CA GLY A 110 -11.69 -9.98 5.69
C GLY A 110 -10.72 -9.33 4.69
N PRO A 111 -10.93 -8.05 4.35
CA PRO A 111 -10.20 -7.36 3.29
C PRO A 111 -8.67 -7.40 3.49
N VAL A 112 -7.92 -7.56 2.39
CA VAL A 112 -6.44 -7.66 2.38
C VAL A 112 -5.75 -6.55 3.17
N ARG A 113 -6.30 -5.32 3.13
CA ARG A 113 -5.75 -4.15 3.84
C ARG A 113 -5.65 -4.33 5.35
N SER A 114 -6.44 -5.24 5.94
CA SER A 114 -6.42 -5.53 7.37
C SER A 114 -5.23 -6.40 7.79
N TRP A 115 -4.60 -7.13 6.86
CA TRP A 115 -3.59 -8.15 7.19
C TRP A 115 -2.38 -8.19 6.24
N TRP A 116 -2.29 -7.30 5.25
CA TRP A 116 -1.11 -7.18 4.38
C TRP A 116 0.15 -6.69 5.12
N CYS A 117 1.33 -6.93 4.52
CA CYS A 117 2.61 -6.67 5.16
C CYS A 117 3.01 -5.19 5.24
N PHE A 118 2.54 -4.32 4.34
CA PHE A 118 3.04 -2.94 4.22
C PHE A 118 2.95 -2.09 5.51
N PRO A 119 1.86 -2.14 6.31
CA PRO A 119 1.81 -1.42 7.58
C PRO A 119 2.84 -1.93 8.58
N PHE A 120 3.12 -3.24 8.57
CA PHE A 120 4.12 -3.86 9.42
C PHE A 120 5.53 -3.50 8.96
N GLU A 121 5.81 -3.51 7.66
CA GLU A 121 7.10 -3.07 7.11
C GLU A 121 7.39 -1.61 7.46
N ARG A 122 6.39 -0.73 7.31
CA ARG A 122 6.50 0.67 7.73
C ARG A 122 6.78 0.79 9.24
N LEU A 123 6.03 0.04 10.06
CA LEU A 123 6.27 0.00 11.50
C LEU A 123 7.69 -0.47 11.83
N ILE A 124 8.17 -1.53 11.18
CA ILE A 124 9.54 -2.04 11.33
C ILE A 124 10.56 -0.96 10.98
N GLY A 125 10.35 -0.24 9.87
CA GLY A 125 11.20 0.90 9.50
C GLY A 125 11.26 1.97 10.59
N HIS A 126 10.12 2.39 11.14
CA HIS A 126 10.10 3.33 12.26
C HIS A 126 10.84 2.79 13.50
N LEU A 127 10.65 1.51 13.81
CA LEU A 127 11.30 0.86 14.95
C LEU A 127 12.82 0.76 14.78
N GLN A 128 13.31 0.54 13.56
CA GLN A 128 14.74 0.52 13.24
C GLN A 128 15.42 1.89 13.40
N CYS A 129 14.68 2.98 13.24
CA CYS A 129 15.20 4.34 13.48
C CYS A 129 15.28 4.71 14.97
N LEU A 130 14.65 3.95 15.86
CA LEU A 130 14.65 4.28 17.29
C LEU A 130 16.02 4.00 17.91
N PRO A 131 16.62 4.97 18.64
CA PRO A 131 17.86 4.72 19.36
C PRO A 131 17.62 3.70 20.48
N HIS A 132 18.30 2.56 20.43
CA HIS A 132 18.17 1.50 21.42
C HIS A 132 19.45 1.31 22.24
N ASN A 133 19.32 0.76 23.44
CA ASN A 133 20.43 0.59 24.39
C ASN A 133 21.35 -0.61 24.07
N HIS A 134 21.07 -1.36 22.99
CA HIS A 134 21.80 -2.57 22.56
C HIS A 134 21.89 -3.68 23.62
N LYS A 135 21.04 -3.64 24.65
CA LYS A 135 21.00 -4.65 25.73
C LYS A 135 19.84 -5.62 25.47
N HIS A 136 20.17 -6.83 25.05
CA HIS A 136 19.20 -7.91 24.86
C HIS A 136 18.31 -8.08 26.10
N GLY A 137 17.01 -8.24 25.89
CA GLY A 137 15.99 -8.29 26.95
C GLY A 137 15.59 -6.93 27.54
N GLN A 138 16.23 -5.83 27.15
CA GLN A 138 15.85 -4.45 27.50
C GLN A 138 15.52 -3.60 26.27
N ILE A 139 15.84 -4.08 25.06
CA ILE A 139 15.61 -3.37 23.80
C ILE A 139 14.11 -3.18 23.57
N GLU A 140 13.32 -4.22 23.83
CA GLU A 140 11.86 -4.23 23.65
C GLU A 140 11.20 -3.16 24.52
N ALA A 141 11.54 -3.11 25.80
CA ALA A 141 11.03 -2.10 26.74
C ALA A 141 11.50 -0.68 26.36
N THR A 142 12.74 -0.54 25.90
CA THR A 142 13.29 0.76 25.46
C THR A 142 12.58 1.27 24.22
N MET A 143 12.45 0.43 23.18
CA MET A 143 11.72 0.74 21.95
C MET A 143 10.26 1.09 22.24
N PHE A 144 9.58 0.30 23.07
CA PHE A 144 8.18 0.57 23.43
C PHE A 144 8.02 1.91 24.15
N THR A 145 8.92 2.22 25.08
CA THR A 145 8.92 3.51 25.79
C THR A 145 9.15 4.68 24.84
N LEU A 146 10.10 4.55 23.90
CA LEU A 146 10.37 5.59 22.90
C LEU A 146 9.21 5.77 21.93
N TRP A 147 8.58 4.67 21.49
CA TRP A 147 7.39 4.70 20.66
C TRP A 147 6.25 5.49 21.33
N ILE A 148 5.94 5.20 22.60
CA ILE A 148 4.91 5.93 23.35
C ILE A 148 5.26 7.41 23.50
N ARG A 149 6.53 7.74 23.81
CA ARG A 149 6.98 9.13 23.92
C ARG A 149 6.82 9.88 22.60
N ALA A 150 7.20 9.25 21.49
CA ALA A 150 7.04 9.81 20.15
C ALA A 150 5.56 9.99 19.78
N ALA A 151 4.70 9.01 20.06
CA ALA A 151 3.26 9.11 19.82
C ALA A 151 2.62 10.26 20.61
N ARG A 152 2.98 10.42 21.89
CA ARG A 152 2.51 11.54 22.73
C ARG A 152 2.97 12.89 22.19
N LEU A 153 4.20 12.99 21.71
CA LEU A 153 4.71 14.23 21.11
C LEU A 153 4.01 14.55 19.78
N ARG A 154 3.76 13.55 18.91
CA ARG A 154 2.93 13.73 17.70
C ARG A 154 1.54 14.25 18.02
N MET A 155 0.91 13.71 19.06
CA MET A 155 -0.39 14.18 19.53
C MET A 155 -0.30 15.64 19.98
N TRP A 156 0.67 16.00 20.82
CA TRP A 156 0.87 17.39 21.24
C TRP A 156 1.10 18.35 20.07
N LEU A 157 1.91 17.96 19.10
CA LEU A 157 2.22 18.76 17.91
C LEU A 157 1.02 18.99 16.97
N LYS A 158 -0.01 18.15 17.06
CA LYS A 158 -1.26 18.30 16.28
C LYS A 158 -2.32 19.14 16.99
N ARG A 159 -2.17 19.39 18.29
CA ARG A 159 -3.14 20.15 19.06
C ARG A 159 -3.04 21.66 18.76
N PRO A 160 -4.17 22.39 18.74
CA PRO A 160 -4.16 23.83 18.55
C PRO A 160 -3.45 24.56 19.69
N ASP A 161 -3.52 24.03 20.93
CA ASP A 161 -2.91 24.56 22.15
C ASP A 161 -1.48 24.02 22.40
N CYS A 162 -0.79 23.52 21.37
CA CYS A 162 0.58 23.03 21.49
C CYS A 162 1.53 24.12 22.03
N PRO A 163 2.21 23.90 23.17
CA PRO A 163 3.17 24.86 23.74
C PRO A 163 4.24 25.28 22.72
N PRO A 164 4.63 26.56 22.68
CA PRO A 164 5.63 27.06 21.71
C PRO A 164 6.95 26.27 21.74
N ALA A 165 7.44 25.92 22.93
CA ALA A 165 8.65 25.12 23.11
C ALA A 165 8.57 23.75 22.41
N LEU A 166 7.40 23.10 22.38
CA LEU A 166 7.24 21.83 21.68
C LEU A 166 7.16 22.03 20.16
N ARG A 167 6.63 23.16 19.69
CA ARG A 167 6.59 23.47 18.25
C ARG A 167 7.99 23.65 17.68
N GLU A 168 8.91 24.24 18.44
CA GLU A 168 10.32 24.38 18.04
C GLU A 168 10.99 23.01 17.84
N CYS A 169 10.66 22.03 18.70
CA CYS A 169 11.15 20.67 18.61
C CYS A 169 10.61 19.90 17.39
N ARG A 170 9.60 20.39 16.67
CA ARG A 170 9.01 19.70 15.51
C ARG A 170 10.05 19.33 14.46
N LYS A 171 10.97 20.25 14.13
CA LYS A 171 12.01 19.99 13.12
C LYS A 171 12.94 18.84 13.52
N VAL A 172 13.32 18.78 14.80
CA VAL A 172 14.18 17.72 15.34
C VAL A 172 13.42 16.40 15.42
N PHE A 173 12.14 16.47 15.81
CA PHE A 173 11.27 15.32 15.88
C PHE A 173 11.03 14.69 14.50
N ASP A 174 10.68 15.50 13.50
CA ASP A 174 10.45 15.05 12.13
C ASP A 174 11.74 14.46 11.53
N LYS A 175 12.92 15.00 11.86
CA LYS A 175 14.20 14.40 11.45
C LYS A 175 14.46 13.04 12.09
N ALA A 176 14.02 12.82 13.33
CA ALA A 176 14.32 11.60 14.08
C ALA A 176 13.28 10.49 13.90
N PHE A 177 12.03 10.83 13.55
CA PHE A 177 10.91 9.89 13.51
C PHE A 177 10.01 10.02 12.26
N GLY A 178 10.27 11.01 11.40
CA GLY A 178 9.50 11.31 10.18
C GLY A 178 9.93 10.47 9.00
#